data_AF-A0AAQ6AQU4-F1
#
_entry.id   AF-A0AAQ6AQU4-F1
#
_cell.length_a   1.000
_cell.length_b   1.000
_cell.length_c   1.000
_cell.angle_alpha   90.00
_cell.angle_beta   90.00
_cell.angle_gamma   90.00
#
_symmetry.space_group_name_H-M   'P 1'
#
loop_
_entity.id
_entity.type
_entity.pdbx_description
1 polymer ?
#
loop_
_entity_poly.entity_id
_entity_poly.type
_entity_poly.pdbx_seq_one_letter_code
_entity_poly.pdbx_strand_id
1 'polypeptide(L)'
;MIHIFCSPVDGKWSSWVSWGACSVSCGGGTRQRTRLCASPTPQHGGRQCEGNDVHIDFCNSDPCPSELFLLFIFYSVLLLLYHKCPVYLILFNGNWGPWSSWGSCSKTCNGGQMRRYRTCDNPRPANGGRACAGADTQIQRCSTVNCPVDGNWASWQPWGECSASCGGGERTRVRLCNSPSPSNGGRPCPGDSTQLSRCNTQACPGKACHKSAVSVCGPLYTCGIYT
;
A
#
# COMPACT_ATOMS: atom_id res chain seq x y z
N MET A 1 -61.17 -92.88 69.12
CA MET A 1 -60.52 -91.96 68.16
C MET A 1 -60.49 -90.58 68.77
N ILE A 2 -59.32 -90.04 69.12
CA ILE A 2 -59.21 -88.64 69.54
C ILE A 2 -59.15 -87.82 68.24
N HIS A 3 -60.22 -87.11 67.90
CA HIS A 3 -60.20 -86.14 66.81
C HIS A 3 -59.38 -84.93 67.27
N ILE A 4 -58.18 -84.79 66.73
CA ILE A 4 -57.39 -83.56 66.89
C ILE A 4 -58.08 -82.49 66.04
N PHE A 5 -58.85 -81.61 66.68
CA PHE A 5 -59.36 -80.40 66.03
C PHE A 5 -58.23 -79.37 65.98
N CYS A 6 -57.67 -79.13 64.80
CA CYS A 6 -56.74 -78.01 64.61
C CYS A 6 -57.51 -76.69 64.75
N SER A 7 -57.05 -75.79 65.63
CA SER A 7 -57.65 -74.47 65.80
C SER A 7 -57.41 -73.58 64.56
N PRO A 8 -58.37 -72.73 64.18
CA PRO A 8 -58.17 -71.76 63.10
C PRO A 8 -57.00 -70.82 63.40
N VAL A 9 -56.11 -70.63 62.43
CA VAL A 9 -55.03 -69.64 62.50
C VAL A 9 -55.36 -68.51 61.54
N ASP A 10 -55.67 -67.34 62.08
CA ASP A 10 -55.91 -66.15 61.27
C ASP A 10 -54.62 -65.66 60.61
N GLY A 11 -54.71 -65.32 59.32
CA GLY A 11 -53.57 -64.78 58.59
C GLY A 11 -53.18 -63.39 59.06
N LYS A 12 -51.89 -63.07 58.95
CA LYS A 12 -51.38 -61.72 59.18
C LYS A 12 -50.49 -61.26 58.03
N TRP A 13 -50.55 -59.96 57.76
CA TRP A 13 -49.73 -59.30 56.77
C TRP A 13 -48.23 -59.46 57.07
N SER A 14 -47.44 -59.80 56.05
CA SER A 14 -45.98 -59.71 56.10
C SER A 14 -45.54 -58.25 56.14
N SER A 15 -44.26 -58.02 56.46
CA SER A 15 -43.64 -56.73 56.16
C SER A 15 -43.71 -56.45 54.66
N TRP A 16 -43.82 -55.17 54.31
CA TRP A 16 -43.73 -54.72 52.93
C TRP A 16 -42.36 -55.07 52.34
N VAL A 17 -42.34 -55.52 51.08
CA VAL A 17 -41.08 -55.62 50.34
C VAL A 17 -40.51 -54.22 50.07
N SER A 18 -39.22 -54.16 49.73
CA SER A 18 -38.57 -52.93 49.29
C SER A 18 -39.26 -52.37 48.04
N TRP A 19 -39.27 -51.04 47.92
CA TRP A 19 -39.82 -50.36 46.75
C TRP A 19 -39.16 -50.84 45.45
N GLY A 20 -39.97 -51.08 44.42
CA GLY A 20 -39.47 -51.25 43.05
C GLY A 20 -38.85 -49.95 42.50
N ALA A 21 -38.15 -50.06 41.38
CA ALA A 21 -37.65 -48.90 40.65
C ALA A 21 -38.82 -47.99 40.21
N CYS A 22 -38.54 -46.70 40.07
CA CYS A 22 -39.53 -45.75 39.54
C CYS A 22 -39.81 -46.05 38.07
N SER A 23 -41.06 -45.88 37.64
CA SER A 23 -41.49 -46.14 36.26
C SER A 23 -40.79 -45.27 35.21
N VAL A 24 -40.35 -44.08 35.60
CA VAL A 24 -39.59 -43.13 34.77
C VAL A 24 -38.43 -42.55 35.56
N SER A 25 -37.44 -42.02 34.87
CA SER A 25 -36.28 -41.35 35.49
C SER A 25 -36.49 -39.85 35.77
N CYS A 26 -37.50 -39.23 35.17
CA CYS A 26 -37.87 -37.82 35.34
C CYS A 26 -39.33 -37.59 34.88
N GLY A 27 -39.91 -36.44 35.19
CA GLY A 27 -41.23 -36.02 34.70
C GLY A 27 -42.41 -36.58 35.50
N GLY A 28 -42.14 -37.19 36.67
CA GLY A 28 -43.14 -37.78 37.55
C GLY A 28 -43.49 -39.22 37.18
N GLY A 29 -43.05 -40.16 38.00
CA GLY A 29 -43.34 -41.58 37.90
C GLY A 29 -44.02 -42.14 39.13
N THR A 30 -44.25 -43.46 39.10
CA THR A 30 -44.76 -44.23 40.23
C THR A 30 -43.85 -45.42 40.50
N ARG A 31 -43.80 -45.82 41.76
CA ARG A 31 -43.15 -47.05 42.23
C ARG A 31 -44.15 -47.83 43.06
N GLN A 32 -44.01 -49.15 43.06
CA GLN A 32 -44.89 -50.04 43.83
C GLN A 32 -44.11 -50.97 44.74
N ARG A 33 -44.75 -51.39 45.83
CA ARG A 33 -44.30 -52.49 46.69
C ARG A 33 -45.50 -53.33 47.11
N THR A 34 -45.26 -54.60 47.40
CA THR A 34 -46.29 -55.56 47.78
C THR A 34 -46.03 -56.17 49.15
N ARG A 35 -47.07 -56.71 49.78
CA ARG A 35 -46.99 -57.54 50.99
C ARG A 35 -47.89 -58.75 50.83
N LEU A 36 -47.60 -59.83 51.53
CA LEU A 36 -48.37 -61.07 51.43
C LEU A 36 -49.05 -61.39 52.76
N CYS A 37 -50.21 -62.04 52.72
CA CYS A 37 -50.87 -62.55 53.92
C CYS A 37 -50.23 -63.88 54.35
N ALA A 38 -49.00 -63.81 54.86
CA ALA A 38 -48.15 -64.99 55.06
C ALA A 38 -47.39 -65.02 56.39
N SER A 39 -47.65 -64.10 57.33
CA SER A 39 -46.87 -63.97 58.57
C SER A 39 -47.71 -63.98 59.86
N PRO A 40 -48.48 -65.05 60.16
CA PRO A 40 -48.50 -66.37 59.50
C PRO A 40 -49.55 -66.46 58.38
N THR A 41 -49.48 -67.54 57.57
CA THR A 41 -50.48 -67.83 56.53
C THR A 41 -51.75 -68.39 57.20
N PRO A 42 -52.97 -68.01 56.75
CA PRO A 42 -54.20 -68.56 57.29
C PRO A 42 -54.26 -70.09 57.18
N GLN A 43 -54.63 -70.78 58.26
CA GLN A 43 -54.76 -72.24 58.30
C GLN A 43 -56.03 -72.67 59.03
N HIS A 44 -56.50 -73.88 58.74
CA HIS A 44 -57.63 -74.53 59.43
C HIS A 44 -58.91 -73.67 59.50
N GLY A 45 -59.23 -72.98 58.39
CA GLY A 45 -60.42 -72.13 58.30
C GLY A 45 -60.28 -70.73 58.92
N GLY A 46 -59.05 -70.30 59.26
CA GLY A 46 -58.78 -68.96 59.76
C GLY A 46 -59.01 -67.84 58.74
N ARG A 47 -59.17 -66.61 59.23
CA ARG A 47 -59.53 -65.45 58.42
C ARG A 47 -58.38 -64.99 57.52
N GLN A 48 -58.76 -64.53 56.32
CA GLN A 48 -57.84 -63.86 55.39
C GLN A 48 -57.53 -62.43 55.86
N CYS A 49 -56.39 -61.90 55.43
CA CYS A 49 -56.02 -60.53 55.75
C CYS A 49 -56.93 -59.52 55.03
N GLU A 50 -57.35 -58.48 55.74
CA GLU A 50 -58.18 -57.41 55.18
C GLU A 50 -57.33 -56.16 54.86
N GLY A 51 -57.60 -55.52 53.72
CA GLY A 51 -56.90 -54.33 53.21
C GLY A 51 -56.03 -54.58 51.97
N ASN A 52 -55.34 -53.53 51.50
CA ASN A 52 -54.55 -53.60 50.26
C ASN A 52 -53.22 -54.34 50.45
N ASP A 53 -52.89 -55.19 49.48
CA ASP A 53 -51.63 -55.93 49.34
C ASP A 53 -50.60 -55.19 48.46
N VAL A 54 -51.02 -54.12 47.78
CA VAL A 54 -50.18 -53.24 46.94
C VAL A 54 -50.19 -51.82 47.47
N HIS A 55 -49.01 -51.19 47.54
CA HIS A 55 -48.84 -49.78 47.84
C HIS A 55 -48.11 -49.09 46.69
N ILE A 56 -48.65 -47.95 46.23
CA ILE A 56 -48.11 -47.15 45.13
C ILE A 56 -47.70 -45.79 45.68
N ASP A 57 -46.52 -45.32 45.29
CA ASP A 57 -45.95 -44.03 45.68
C ASP A 57 -45.41 -43.28 44.46
N PHE A 58 -45.37 -41.95 44.53
CA PHE A 58 -44.87 -41.10 43.45
C PHE A 58 -43.36 -40.87 43.58
N CYS A 59 -42.66 -40.79 42.46
CA CYS A 59 -41.21 -40.64 42.42
C CYS A 59 -40.75 -39.83 41.20
N ASN A 60 -39.51 -39.31 41.24
CA ASN A 60 -38.86 -38.61 40.13
C ASN A 60 -39.69 -37.44 39.57
N SER A 61 -40.16 -36.57 40.46
CA SER A 61 -41.01 -35.41 40.14
C SER A 61 -40.27 -34.27 39.43
N ASP A 62 -38.95 -34.34 39.35
CA ASP A 62 -38.16 -33.33 38.64
C ASP A 62 -38.48 -33.35 37.14
N PRO A 63 -38.72 -32.19 36.52
CA PRO A 63 -39.06 -32.11 35.10
C PRO A 63 -37.93 -32.70 34.23
N CYS A 64 -38.30 -33.45 33.19
CA CYS A 64 -37.32 -33.96 32.23
C CYS A 64 -36.67 -32.79 31.46
N PRO A 65 -35.36 -32.87 31.15
CA PRO A 65 -34.72 -31.89 30.28
C PRO A 65 -35.45 -31.87 28.94
N SER A 66 -36.05 -30.73 28.60
CA SER A 66 -36.67 -30.54 27.30
C SER A 66 -35.61 -30.37 26.21
N GLU A 67 -35.94 -30.70 24.97
CA GLU A 67 -35.07 -30.46 23.80
C GLU A 67 -34.60 -28.99 23.73
N LEU A 68 -35.43 -28.05 24.19
CA LEU A 68 -35.09 -26.63 24.28
C LEU A 68 -34.07 -26.30 25.39
N PHE A 69 -34.09 -27.03 26.51
CA PHE A 69 -33.13 -26.86 27.60
C PHE A 69 -31.74 -27.35 27.19
N LEU A 70 -31.68 -28.46 26.45
CA LEU A 70 -30.42 -28.94 25.86
C LEU A 70 -29.89 -27.94 24.84
N LEU A 71 -30.73 -27.41 23.95
CA LEU A 71 -30.33 -26.36 22.99
C LEU A 71 -29.85 -25.07 23.68
N PHE A 72 -30.43 -24.69 24.82
CA PHE A 72 -29.96 -23.54 25.60
C PHE A 72 -28.57 -23.78 26.20
N ILE A 73 -28.31 -24.99 26.72
CA ILE A 73 -26.97 -25.38 27.19
C ILE A 73 -25.99 -25.44 26.01
N PHE A 74 -26.35 -26.04 24.88
CA PHE A 74 -25.51 -26.03 23.68
C PHE A 74 -25.25 -24.62 23.15
N TYR A 75 -26.26 -23.73 23.14
CA TYR A 75 -26.12 -22.35 22.68
C TYR A 75 -25.32 -21.48 23.66
N SER A 76 -25.49 -21.66 24.97
CA SER A 76 -24.70 -20.96 25.99
C SER A 76 -23.26 -21.48 26.05
N VAL A 77 -23.03 -22.77 25.86
CA VAL A 77 -21.69 -23.35 25.67
C VAL A 77 -21.09 -22.88 24.35
N LEU A 78 -21.85 -22.81 23.25
CA LEU A 78 -21.42 -22.27 21.95
C LEU A 78 -21.09 -20.76 22.04
N LEU A 79 -21.89 -19.97 22.78
CA LEU A 79 -21.62 -18.55 23.06
C LEU A 79 -20.33 -18.41 23.88
N LEU A 80 -20.15 -19.22 24.93
CA LEU A 80 -18.93 -19.24 25.74
C LEU A 80 -17.70 -19.72 24.94
N LEU A 81 -17.87 -20.57 23.92
CA LEU A 81 -16.82 -20.99 22.99
C LEU A 81 -16.53 -19.92 21.91
N TYR A 82 -17.55 -19.17 21.45
CA TYR A 82 -17.39 -18.03 20.54
C TYR A 82 -16.74 -16.81 21.21
N HIS A 83 -17.06 -16.55 22.49
CA HIS A 83 -16.40 -15.54 23.32
C HIS A 83 -15.04 -15.98 23.90
N LYS A 84 -14.62 -17.24 23.63
CA LYS A 84 -13.31 -17.79 24.00
C LYS A 84 -12.37 -17.99 22.83
N CYS A 85 -12.64 -17.38 21.66
CA CYS A 85 -11.49 -16.93 20.90
C CYS A 85 -10.89 -15.77 21.69
N PRO A 86 -9.72 -15.92 22.35
CA PRO A 86 -9.01 -14.73 22.76
C PRO A 86 -8.78 -13.98 21.46
N VAL A 87 -9.41 -12.82 21.31
CA VAL A 87 -8.91 -11.80 20.39
C VAL A 87 -7.59 -11.39 21.03
N TYR A 88 -6.57 -12.23 20.87
CA TYR A 88 -5.20 -11.81 21.07
C TYR A 88 -5.06 -10.75 20.01
N LEU A 89 -5.23 -9.50 20.42
CA LEU A 89 -5.10 -8.34 19.57
C LEU A 89 -3.60 -8.26 19.29
N ILE A 90 -3.11 -9.16 18.44
CA ILE A 90 -1.70 -9.24 18.08
C ILE A 90 -1.43 -7.90 17.42
N LEU A 91 -0.65 -7.10 18.13
CA LEU A 91 -0.28 -5.77 17.72
C LEU A 91 0.70 -5.95 16.55
N PHE A 92 0.26 -5.64 15.34
CA PHE A 92 1.11 -5.72 14.16
C PHE A 92 1.83 -4.40 14.02
N ASN A 93 3.07 -4.32 14.49
CA ASN A 93 3.89 -3.14 14.23
C ASN A 93 4.20 -3.05 12.73
N GLY A 94 4.07 -1.85 12.19
CA GLY A 94 4.39 -1.57 10.80
C GLY A 94 5.88 -1.72 10.54
N ASN A 95 6.23 -2.30 9.40
CA ASN A 95 7.60 -2.32 8.92
C ASN A 95 7.67 -1.88 7.45
N TRP A 96 8.81 -1.32 7.08
CA TRP A 96 9.03 -0.73 5.77
C TRP A 96 9.05 -1.82 4.70
N GLY A 97 8.29 -1.61 3.64
CA GLY A 97 8.50 -2.25 2.36
C GLY A 97 9.85 -1.85 1.73
N PRO A 98 10.27 -2.55 0.66
CA PRO A 98 11.49 -2.21 -0.05
C PRO A 98 11.40 -0.79 -0.62
N TRP A 99 12.55 -0.15 -0.78
CA TRP A 99 12.64 1.10 -1.52
C TRP A 99 12.30 0.88 -3.00
N SER A 100 11.56 1.82 -3.60
CA SER A 100 11.41 1.90 -5.04
C SER A 100 12.76 2.13 -5.72
N SER A 101 12.81 1.92 -7.04
CA SER A 101 13.91 2.41 -7.85
C SER A 101 14.03 3.94 -7.72
N TRP A 102 15.25 4.45 -7.92
CA TRP A 102 15.48 5.89 -8.03
C TRP A 102 14.74 6.46 -9.24
N GLY A 103 14.04 7.58 -9.03
CA GLY A 103 13.48 8.36 -10.12
C GLY A 103 14.55 9.10 -10.92
N SER A 104 14.14 9.73 -12.02
CA SER A 104 15.02 10.55 -12.86
C SER A 104 15.61 11.73 -12.07
N CYS A 105 16.82 12.14 -12.44
CA CYS A 105 17.43 13.32 -11.85
C CYS A 105 16.67 14.60 -12.26
N SER A 106 16.44 15.51 -11.32
CA SER A 106 15.72 16.77 -11.58
C SER A 106 16.44 17.71 -12.55
N LYS A 107 17.76 17.56 -12.70
CA LYS A 107 18.58 18.27 -13.69
C LYS A 107 19.52 17.28 -14.36
N THR A 108 19.85 17.53 -15.62
CA THR A 108 20.84 16.75 -16.36
C THR A 108 22.28 17.25 -16.12
N CYS A 109 22.42 18.47 -15.60
CA CYS A 109 23.71 19.11 -15.35
C CYS A 109 23.61 20.17 -14.22
N ASN A 110 24.76 20.66 -13.74
CA ASN A 110 24.91 21.62 -12.63
C ASN A 110 24.29 21.15 -11.30
N GLY A 111 24.23 19.84 -11.06
CA GLY A 111 23.69 19.25 -9.84
C GLY A 111 22.16 19.21 -9.81
N GLY A 112 21.61 18.00 -9.67
CA GLY A 112 20.19 17.75 -9.46
C GLY A 112 19.95 16.87 -8.23
N GLN A 113 18.69 16.51 -8.03
CA GLN A 113 18.25 15.58 -7.01
C GLN A 113 17.36 14.52 -7.63
N MET A 114 17.56 13.27 -7.21
CA MET A 114 16.67 12.15 -7.50
C MET A 114 16.03 11.68 -6.20
N ARG A 115 14.84 11.09 -6.32
CA ARG A 115 14.03 10.66 -5.18
C ARG A 115 13.63 9.21 -5.36
N ARG A 116 13.49 8.51 -4.24
CA ARG A 116 12.83 7.20 -4.17
C ARG A 116 11.95 7.14 -2.94
N TYR A 117 11.00 6.23 -2.98
CA TYR A 117 9.93 6.14 -1.99
C TYR A 117 9.84 4.72 -1.44
N ARG A 118 9.27 4.56 -0.25
CA ARG A 118 8.91 3.26 0.32
C ARG A 118 7.60 3.40 1.08
N THR A 119 6.89 2.29 1.23
CA THR A 119 5.59 2.23 1.91
C THR A 119 5.71 1.43 3.20
N CYS A 120 4.87 1.77 4.18
CA CYS A 120 4.80 1.06 5.47
C CYS A 120 3.77 -0.07 5.37
N ASP A 121 4.10 -1.11 4.62
CA ASP A 121 3.18 -2.18 4.23
C ASP A 121 3.74 -3.60 4.40
N ASN A 122 4.95 -3.77 4.94
CA ASN A 122 5.61 -5.07 5.05
C ASN A 122 6.06 -5.44 6.49
N PRO A 123 5.14 -5.65 7.44
CA PRO A 123 3.68 -5.64 7.28
C PRO A 123 3.08 -4.26 7.54
N ARG A 124 1.81 -4.07 7.13
CA ARG A 124 1.04 -2.86 7.45
C ARG A 124 0.66 -2.85 8.94
N PRO A 125 0.75 -1.71 9.65
CA PRO A 125 0.36 -1.66 11.04
C PRO A 125 -1.13 -1.95 11.23
N ALA A 126 -1.46 -2.79 12.22
CA ALA A 126 -2.83 -3.16 12.56
C ALA A 126 -2.98 -3.37 14.07
N ASN A 127 -4.21 -3.40 14.58
CA ASN A 127 -4.52 -3.71 15.98
C ASN A 127 -3.79 -2.78 16.98
N GLY A 128 -3.71 -1.48 16.69
CA GLY A 128 -2.98 -0.52 17.54
C GLY A 128 -1.46 -0.59 17.40
N GLY A 129 -0.94 -1.28 16.38
CA GLY A 129 0.48 -1.37 16.05
C GLY A 129 1.12 -0.01 15.75
N ARG A 130 2.42 0.11 16.05
CA ARG A 130 3.17 1.34 15.78
C ARG A 130 3.37 1.54 14.28
N ALA A 131 3.28 2.79 13.81
CA ALA A 131 3.66 3.14 12.46
C ALA A 131 5.19 3.00 12.26
N CYS A 132 5.62 2.87 11.01
CA CYS A 132 7.03 2.76 10.68
C CYS A 132 7.80 4.02 11.08
N ALA A 133 8.96 3.84 11.73
CA ALA A 133 9.83 4.94 12.12
C ALA A 133 10.79 5.33 10.96
N GLY A 134 10.99 6.64 10.77
CA GLY A 134 11.87 7.21 9.74
C GLY A 134 11.12 7.75 8.52
N ALA A 135 11.87 8.24 7.53
CA ALA A 135 11.29 8.84 6.33
C ALA A 135 10.83 7.78 5.31
N ASP A 136 9.70 8.03 4.67
CA ASP A 136 9.16 7.31 3.51
C ASP A 136 9.80 7.75 2.19
N THR A 137 10.49 8.89 2.19
CA THR A 137 11.16 9.47 1.03
C THR A 137 12.67 9.59 1.27
N GLN A 138 13.47 9.20 0.28
CA GLN A 138 14.91 9.45 0.26
C GLN A 138 15.29 10.32 -0.92
N ILE A 139 16.22 11.24 -0.70
CA ILE A 139 16.75 12.16 -1.71
C ILE A 139 18.25 11.93 -1.86
N GLN A 140 18.74 11.86 -3.10
CA GLN A 140 20.16 11.77 -3.40
C GLN A 140 20.55 12.78 -4.47
N ARG A 141 21.77 13.33 -4.36
CA ARG A 141 22.35 14.22 -5.38
C ARG A 141 22.70 13.41 -6.64
N CYS A 142 22.46 14.01 -7.79
CA CYS A 142 22.75 13.44 -9.10
C CYS A 142 23.24 14.52 -10.06
N SER A 143 23.70 14.14 -11.26
CA SER A 143 24.14 15.04 -12.34
C SER A 143 25.21 16.06 -11.94
N THR A 144 26.40 15.57 -11.58
CA THR A 144 27.56 16.39 -11.17
C THR A 144 28.29 17.08 -12.33
N VAL A 145 27.88 16.82 -13.58
CA VAL A 145 28.50 17.40 -14.77
C VAL A 145 28.02 18.84 -14.94
N ASN A 146 28.91 19.76 -15.32
CA ASN A 146 28.54 21.13 -15.62
C ASN A 146 27.73 21.23 -16.91
N CYS A 147 26.77 22.17 -16.95
CA CYS A 147 25.96 22.37 -18.15
C CYS A 147 26.81 22.96 -19.29
N PRO A 148 26.49 22.60 -20.55
CA PRO A 148 27.01 23.30 -21.72
C PRO A 148 26.75 24.80 -21.61
N VAL A 149 27.77 25.60 -21.87
CA VAL A 149 27.64 27.06 -22.02
C VAL A 149 27.96 27.37 -23.46
N ASP A 150 26.96 27.84 -24.20
CA ASP A 150 27.14 28.26 -25.59
C ASP A 150 27.93 29.58 -25.64
N GLY A 151 28.84 29.68 -26.60
CA GLY A 151 29.61 30.89 -26.82
C GLY A 151 28.77 32.02 -27.35
N ASN A 152 29.08 33.23 -26.91
CA ASN A 152 28.48 34.43 -27.46
C ASN A 152 29.54 35.52 -27.70
N TRP A 153 29.27 36.34 -28.71
CA TRP A 153 30.18 37.38 -29.16
C TRP A 153 30.25 38.51 -28.15
N ALA A 154 31.48 38.94 -27.83
CA ALA A 154 31.70 40.26 -27.27
C ALA A 154 31.39 41.34 -28.31
N SER A 155 31.27 42.58 -27.82
CA SER A 155 31.22 43.76 -28.69
C SER A 155 32.40 43.78 -29.67
N TRP A 156 32.12 44.24 -30.89
CA TRP A 156 33.18 44.49 -31.86
C TRP A 156 34.22 45.45 -31.30
N GLN A 157 35.48 45.16 -31.52
CA GLN A 157 36.53 46.12 -31.33
C GLN A 157 36.34 47.32 -32.28
N PRO A 158 36.91 48.49 -31.95
CA PRO A 158 36.97 49.61 -32.88
C PRO A 158 37.55 49.18 -34.23
N TRP A 159 37.18 49.90 -35.28
CA TRP A 159 37.82 49.72 -36.57
C TRP A 159 39.32 50.03 -36.47
N GLY A 160 40.15 49.16 -37.06
CA GLY A 160 41.55 49.47 -37.29
C GLY A 160 41.72 50.61 -38.30
N GLU A 161 42.97 51.06 -38.43
CA GLU A 161 43.33 52.08 -39.41
C GLU A 161 43.03 51.62 -40.85
N CYS A 162 42.76 52.60 -41.71
CA CYS A 162 42.55 52.32 -43.13
C CYS A 162 43.89 52.03 -43.81
N SER A 163 43.95 51.02 -44.67
CA SER A 163 45.17 50.65 -45.40
C SER A 163 45.71 51.73 -46.34
N ALA A 164 44.85 52.67 -46.76
CA ALA A 164 45.22 53.80 -47.60
C ALA A 164 44.56 55.08 -47.07
N SER A 165 45.24 56.22 -47.17
CA SER A 165 44.71 57.52 -46.78
C SER A 165 43.77 58.15 -47.82
N CYS A 166 43.79 57.65 -49.05
CA CYS A 166 42.96 58.09 -50.18
C CYS A 166 42.97 57.01 -51.29
N GLY A 167 42.09 57.13 -52.27
CA GLY A 167 42.01 56.23 -53.43
C GLY A 167 41.28 54.92 -53.18
N GLY A 168 40.67 54.76 -52.00
CA GLY A 168 40.03 53.52 -51.55
C GLY A 168 41.00 52.59 -50.83
N GLY A 169 40.73 52.34 -49.55
CA GLY A 169 41.40 51.34 -48.73
C GLY A 169 40.42 50.43 -48.01
N GLU A 170 40.96 49.51 -47.21
CA GLU A 170 40.19 48.61 -46.37
C GLU A 170 40.61 48.77 -44.92
N ARG A 171 39.65 48.63 -44.03
CA ARG A 171 39.86 48.55 -42.58
C ARG A 171 39.21 47.29 -42.06
N THR A 172 39.82 46.75 -41.01
CA THR A 172 39.39 45.51 -40.38
C THR A 172 39.01 45.77 -38.94
N ARG A 173 38.00 45.08 -38.44
CA ARG A 173 37.73 44.97 -37.01
C ARG A 173 37.50 43.52 -36.62
N VAL A 174 37.73 43.22 -35.35
CA VAL A 174 37.58 41.87 -34.80
C VAL A 174 36.65 41.86 -33.60
N ARG A 175 36.07 40.71 -33.31
CA ARG A 175 35.31 40.43 -32.08
C ARG A 175 35.76 39.10 -31.50
N LEU A 176 35.63 38.95 -30.19
CA LEU A 176 36.03 37.74 -29.48
C LEU A 176 34.81 36.93 -29.06
N CYS A 177 34.91 35.61 -29.14
CA CYS A 177 33.88 34.68 -28.68
C CYS A 177 34.08 34.39 -27.18
N ASN A 178 33.87 35.40 -26.34
CA ASN A 178 34.17 35.34 -24.92
C ASN A 178 33.13 36.04 -24.02
N SER A 179 31.91 36.28 -24.49
CA SER A 179 30.83 36.90 -23.69
C SER A 179 29.54 36.10 -23.66
N PRO A 180 29.55 34.81 -23.23
CA PRO A 180 30.67 34.07 -22.61
C PRO A 180 31.45 33.22 -23.62
N SER A 181 32.58 32.63 -23.20
CA SER A 181 33.30 31.62 -24.00
C SER A 181 32.55 30.27 -23.96
N PRO A 182 32.50 29.52 -25.08
CA PRO A 182 31.94 28.17 -25.07
C PRO A 182 32.64 27.28 -24.05
N SER A 183 31.88 26.50 -23.27
CA SER A 183 32.45 25.51 -22.33
C SER A 183 31.53 24.32 -22.14
N ASN A 184 32.06 23.23 -21.58
CA ASN A 184 31.32 21.99 -21.28
C ASN A 184 30.54 21.42 -22.48
N GLY A 185 31.09 21.51 -23.69
CA GLY A 185 30.43 21.05 -24.92
C GLY A 185 29.38 22.00 -25.49
N GLY A 186 29.33 23.26 -25.03
CA GLY A 186 28.49 24.30 -25.63
C GLY A 186 28.94 24.69 -27.03
N ARG A 187 28.02 25.29 -27.78
CA ARG A 187 28.19 25.63 -29.19
C ARG A 187 29.20 26.78 -29.36
N PRO A 188 30.02 26.77 -30.42
CA PRO A 188 30.87 27.91 -30.76
C PRO A 188 30.03 29.11 -31.21
N CYS A 189 30.61 30.32 -31.17
CA CYS A 189 29.91 31.51 -31.63
C CYS A 189 29.60 31.44 -33.14
N PRO A 190 28.36 31.75 -33.56
CA PRO A 190 27.99 31.67 -34.97
C PRO A 190 28.52 32.88 -35.77
N GLY A 191 29.06 32.62 -36.96
CA GLY A 191 29.55 33.63 -37.91
C GLY A 191 31.02 34.02 -37.73
N ASP A 192 31.46 35.05 -38.45
CA ASP A 192 32.88 35.41 -38.51
C ASP A 192 33.35 36.25 -37.32
N SER A 193 34.60 36.04 -36.88
CA SER A 193 35.27 36.85 -35.86
C SER A 193 35.83 38.16 -36.39
N THR A 194 35.88 38.32 -37.72
CA THR A 194 36.56 39.41 -38.41
C THR A 194 35.62 40.05 -39.42
N GLN A 195 35.62 41.38 -39.50
CA GLN A 195 34.84 42.11 -40.49
C GLN A 195 35.72 43.11 -41.23
N LEU A 196 35.54 43.18 -42.54
CA LEU A 196 36.18 44.13 -43.45
C LEU A 196 35.18 45.20 -43.87
N SER A 197 35.67 46.42 -44.05
CA SER A 197 34.89 47.53 -44.59
C SER A 197 35.78 48.45 -45.40
N ARG A 198 35.24 48.99 -46.50
CA ARG A 198 35.93 49.99 -47.30
C ARG A 198 36.02 51.32 -46.56
N CYS A 199 37.11 52.04 -46.75
CA CYS A 199 37.37 53.34 -46.15
C CYS A 199 38.15 54.24 -47.13
N ASN A 200 38.20 55.53 -46.82
CA ASN A 200 38.97 56.53 -47.56
C ASN A 200 38.79 56.50 -49.09
N THR A 201 37.53 56.46 -49.54
CA THR A 201 37.15 56.35 -50.96
C THR A 201 37.29 57.65 -51.76
N GLN A 202 37.69 58.75 -51.11
CA GLN A 202 38.03 60.00 -51.77
C GLN A 202 39.24 59.84 -52.71
N ALA A 203 39.27 60.59 -53.81
CA ALA A 203 40.45 60.64 -54.68
C ALA A 203 41.68 61.20 -53.94
N CYS A 204 42.87 60.76 -54.35
CA CYS A 204 44.12 61.24 -53.76
C CYS A 204 44.49 62.65 -54.26
N PRO A 205 44.98 63.55 -53.38
CA PRO A 205 45.52 64.83 -53.78
C PRO A 205 46.67 64.65 -54.78
N GLY A 206 46.69 65.41 -55.86
CA GLY A 206 47.74 65.34 -56.89
C GLY A 206 47.61 64.18 -57.89
N LYS A 207 46.71 63.22 -57.65
CA LYS A 207 46.23 62.30 -58.67
C LYS A 207 44.81 62.70 -59.04
N ALA A 208 44.68 63.83 -59.73
CA ALA A 208 43.63 63.91 -60.71
C ALA A 208 43.81 62.67 -61.58
N CYS A 209 42.84 61.76 -61.58
CA CYS A 209 42.64 60.99 -62.78
C CYS A 209 42.44 62.09 -63.82
N HIS A 210 43.46 62.35 -64.65
CA HIS A 210 43.15 62.88 -65.95
C HIS A 210 42.05 61.96 -66.42
N LYS A 211 40.82 62.49 -66.55
CA LYS A 211 39.98 61.96 -67.62
C LYS A 211 40.92 62.02 -68.79
N SER A 212 41.43 60.89 -69.26
CA SER A 212 41.97 60.84 -70.61
C SER A 212 40.79 61.02 -71.56
N ALA A 213 40.17 62.20 -71.52
CA ALA A 213 39.97 62.96 -72.72
C ALA A 213 41.36 63.57 -72.93
N VAL A 214 42.18 63.12 -73.87
CA VAL A 214 41.85 62.78 -75.24
C VAL A 214 42.97 61.85 -75.76
N SER A 215 42.67 60.77 -76.49
CA SER A 215 43.65 60.31 -77.50
C SER A 215 43.74 61.43 -78.53
N VAL A 216 44.76 62.28 -78.40
CA VAL A 216 44.97 63.49 -79.21
C VAL A 216 45.01 63.10 -80.68
N CYS A 217 44.19 63.76 -81.50
CA CYS A 217 44.38 63.74 -82.95
C CYS A 217 45.75 64.35 -83.30
N GLY A 218 46.62 63.55 -83.90
CA GLY A 218 47.74 63.98 -84.74
C GLY A 218 47.58 63.37 -86.15
N PRO A 219 48.01 64.06 -87.22
CA PRO A 219 47.46 63.87 -88.56
C PRO A 219 48.15 62.77 -89.40
N LEU A 220 47.35 62.25 -90.35
CA LEU A 220 47.63 61.37 -91.50
C LEU A 220 47.56 59.85 -91.15
N TYR A 221 46.49 59.10 -91.41
CA TYR A 221 45.55 59.13 -92.55
C TYR A 221 44.16 58.60 -92.19
N THR A 222 43.16 59.22 -92.85
CA THR A 222 41.76 58.83 -93.09
C THR A 222 40.67 59.44 -92.20
N CYS A 223 39.82 60.20 -92.90
CA CYS A 223 38.63 60.92 -92.49
C CYS A 223 37.45 60.00 -92.17
N GLY A 224 36.51 60.51 -91.36
CA GLY A 224 35.11 60.07 -91.43
C GLY A 224 34.29 60.38 -90.17
N ILE A 225 33.57 61.50 -90.19
CA ILE A 225 32.43 61.78 -89.31
C ILE A 225 31.17 61.31 -90.05
N TYR A 226 30.21 60.68 -89.36
CA TYR A 226 28.82 60.69 -89.82
C TYR A 226 27.92 61.29 -88.74
N THR A 227 27.24 62.34 -89.20
CA THR A 227 26.08 63.10 -88.71
C THR A 227 25.40 62.69 -87.41
#